data_AF-A0AAU2Q3W0-F1
#
_entry.id   AF-A0AAU2Q3W0-F1
#
_cell.length_a   1.000
_cell.length_b   1.000
_cell.length_c   1.000
_cell.angle_alpha   90.00
_cell.angle_beta   90.00
_cell.angle_gamma   90.00
#
_symmetry.space_group_name_H-M   'P 1'
#
loop_
_entity.id
_entity.type
_entity.pdbx_description
1 polymer ?
#
loop_
_entity_poly.entity_id
_entity_poly.type
_entity_poly.pdbx_seq_one_letter_code
_entity_poly.pdbx_strand_id
1 'polypeptide(L)'
;MTTPGGHPYGGAQQPQGGHDQNRFNFPSAPSRPVQEQNPYQQQQYGHPQMPPPQQPPRAARQPSPKAHNPLVRPYAMTGGRTRPRYQLAIEALVSTTADPARLQGQLPEHQRICRLCQEIKSVAEISALLSIPLGVARILVADLAEAGLVAIHQPGGDESAGGQPDVTLLERVLSGLRKL
;
A
#
# COMPACT_ATOMS: atom_id res chain seq x y z
N MET A 1 30.98 -20.95 -47.38
CA MET A 1 31.30 -22.12 -46.52
C MET A 1 30.21 -22.19 -45.47
N THR A 2 28.99 -22.62 -45.85
CA THR A 2 28.51 -24.02 -45.91
C THR A 2 28.07 -24.51 -44.52
N THR A 3 26.76 -24.41 -44.26
CA THR A 3 26.00 -25.36 -43.42
C THR A 3 25.92 -26.71 -44.14
N PRO A 4 25.82 -27.83 -43.41
CA PRO A 4 24.53 -28.56 -43.39
C PRO A 4 24.30 -29.29 -42.05
N GLY A 5 23.07 -29.39 -41.55
CA GLY A 5 22.12 -30.48 -41.84
C GLY A 5 21.52 -30.91 -40.48
N GLY A 6 20.23 -31.12 -40.27
CA GLY A 6 19.20 -31.62 -41.17
C GLY A 6 19.02 -33.12 -40.94
N HIS A 7 17.76 -33.54 -40.72
CA HIS A 7 17.20 -34.92 -40.67
C HIS A 7 16.92 -35.54 -39.28
N PRO A 8 15.92 -36.41 -39.14
CA PRO A 8 14.59 -36.40 -39.78
C PRO A 8 13.42 -36.76 -38.81
N TYR A 9 12.21 -36.69 -39.37
CA TYR A 9 10.92 -37.16 -38.86
C TYR A 9 10.78 -38.70 -38.79
N GLY A 10 9.84 -39.17 -37.95
CA GLY A 10 9.09 -40.44 -38.07
C GLY A 10 9.27 -41.40 -36.87
N GLY A 11 8.27 -42.00 -36.23
CA GLY A 11 6.82 -42.10 -36.46
C GLY A 11 6.28 -43.38 -35.77
N ALA A 12 5.01 -43.35 -35.36
CA ALA A 12 4.14 -44.46 -34.89
C ALA A 12 4.47 -45.09 -33.50
N GLN A 13 3.51 -45.43 -32.63
CA GLN A 13 2.18 -45.98 -32.89
C GLN A 13 1.20 -45.71 -31.72
N GLN A 14 -0.02 -45.27 -32.04
CA GLN A 14 -1.24 -45.49 -31.22
C GLN A 14 -1.70 -46.96 -31.38
N PRO A 15 -2.54 -47.50 -30.49
CA PRO A 15 -4.00 -47.54 -30.74
C PRO A 15 -4.81 -47.46 -29.40
N GLN A 16 -6.13 -47.39 -29.26
CA GLN A 16 -7.32 -47.23 -30.10
C GLN A 16 -8.51 -47.02 -29.13
N GLY A 17 -9.58 -46.41 -29.63
CA GLY A 17 -10.94 -46.54 -29.08
C GLY A 17 -11.51 -45.20 -28.61
N GLY A 18 -12.46 -44.56 -29.27
CA GLY A 18 -13.22 -44.92 -30.47
C GLY A 18 -14.47 -44.04 -30.52
N HIS A 19 -14.60 -43.28 -31.61
CA HIS A 19 -15.80 -43.06 -32.43
C HIS A 19 -17.09 -42.53 -31.74
N ASP A 20 -17.48 -41.28 -32.02
CA ASP A 20 -18.50 -40.90 -33.04
C ASP A 20 -19.94 -41.08 -32.51
N GLN A 21 -20.96 -40.29 -32.78
CA GLN A 21 -21.21 -39.04 -33.50
C GLN A 21 -22.70 -38.74 -33.20
N ASN A 22 -23.09 -37.46 -33.22
CA ASN A 22 -24.41 -36.96 -33.61
C ASN A 22 -25.71 -37.68 -33.13
N ARG A 23 -26.58 -36.91 -32.47
CA ARG A 23 -27.93 -36.67 -33.04
C ARG A 23 -28.70 -35.60 -32.25
N PHE A 24 -28.81 -34.42 -32.87
CA PHE A 24 -29.95 -33.51 -32.90
C PHE A 24 -31.10 -33.60 -31.87
N ASN A 25 -31.62 -32.39 -31.59
CA ASN A 25 -33.01 -31.99 -31.31
C ASN A 25 -33.22 -31.55 -29.85
N PHE A 26 -33.66 -30.32 -29.53
CA PHE A 26 -34.95 -29.73 -29.92
C PHE A 26 -35.00 -28.17 -29.79
N PRO A 27 -36.06 -27.51 -30.32
CA PRO A 27 -36.13 -26.10 -30.73
C PRO A 27 -36.69 -25.12 -29.65
N SER A 28 -36.89 -23.87 -30.09
CA SER A 28 -37.06 -22.58 -29.40
C SER A 28 -38.23 -22.32 -28.40
N ALA A 29 -37.93 -21.46 -27.40
CA ALA A 29 -38.71 -20.38 -26.71
C ALA A 29 -39.93 -20.75 -25.80
N PRO A 30 -40.43 -19.89 -24.85
CA PRO A 30 -40.14 -18.46 -24.58
C PRO A 30 -39.93 -18.05 -23.09
N SER A 31 -39.65 -16.76 -22.87
CA SER A 31 -39.59 -16.04 -21.59
C SER A 31 -40.89 -16.07 -20.77
N ARG A 32 -40.81 -16.27 -19.44
CA ARG A 32 -41.77 -15.77 -18.44
C ARG A 32 -41.06 -15.58 -17.08
N PRO A 33 -41.30 -14.46 -16.36
CA PRO A 33 -40.67 -14.23 -15.06
C PRO A 33 -41.44 -14.97 -13.97
N VAL A 34 -40.75 -15.76 -13.15
CA VAL A 34 -41.30 -16.21 -11.86
C VAL A 34 -40.95 -15.14 -10.83
N GLN A 35 -41.95 -14.34 -10.47
CA GLN A 35 -41.95 -13.53 -9.26
C GLN A 35 -41.98 -14.48 -8.07
N GLU A 36 -40.85 -14.61 -7.36
CA GLU A 36 -40.82 -15.28 -6.07
C GLU A 36 -41.53 -14.38 -5.04
N GLN A 37 -42.80 -14.68 -4.79
CA GLN A 37 -43.60 -14.09 -3.74
C GLN A 37 -43.03 -14.51 -2.38
N ASN A 38 -42.47 -13.56 -1.65
CA ASN A 38 -41.96 -13.78 -0.29
C ASN A 38 -43.15 -13.85 0.70
N PRO A 39 -43.46 -15.01 1.32
CA PRO A 39 -44.75 -15.23 2.00
C PRO A 39 -44.78 -14.80 3.47
N TYR A 40 -43.90 -13.91 3.92
CA TYR A 40 -43.84 -13.47 5.31
C TYR A 40 -44.40 -12.05 5.51
N GLN A 41 -45.65 -11.83 5.08
CA GLN A 41 -46.51 -10.77 5.62
C GLN A 41 -47.51 -11.39 6.60
N GLN A 42 -47.17 -11.43 7.90
CA GLN A 42 -48.07 -10.99 8.99
C GLN A 42 -47.46 -11.28 10.37
N GLN A 43 -47.04 -10.21 11.05
CA GLN A 43 -47.45 -9.99 12.43
C GLN A 43 -47.40 -8.51 12.75
N GLN A 44 -48.56 -7.87 12.61
CA GLN A 44 -48.83 -6.54 13.11
C GLN A 44 -48.99 -6.63 14.63
N TYR A 45 -47.99 -6.17 15.38
CA TYR A 45 -48.16 -5.82 16.78
C TYR A 45 -48.07 -4.30 16.91
N GLY A 46 -49.13 -3.70 17.46
CA GLY A 46 -49.26 -2.26 17.62
C GLY A 46 -48.24 -1.72 18.62
N HIS A 47 -47.36 -0.83 18.16
CA HIS A 47 -46.49 -0.03 19.01
C HIS A 47 -46.86 1.44 18.78
N PRO A 48 -47.21 2.24 19.81
CA PRO A 48 -47.39 3.67 19.64
C PRO A 48 -46.05 4.29 19.18
N GLN A 49 -46.07 5.03 18.06
CA GLN A 49 -44.90 5.64 17.47
C GLN A 49 -44.33 6.74 18.37
N MET A 50 -43.09 6.58 18.84
CA MET A 50 -42.28 7.70 19.33
C MET A 50 -41.61 8.39 18.14
N PRO A 51 -41.60 9.72 18.05
CA PRO A 51 -40.86 10.42 17.00
C PRO A 51 -39.35 10.19 17.18
N PRO A 52 -38.59 10.03 16.08
CA PRO A 52 -37.14 9.84 16.17
C PRO A 52 -36.47 11.08 16.77
N PRO A 53 -35.43 10.92 17.62
CA PRO A 53 -34.67 12.05 18.14
C PRO A 53 -33.99 12.79 16.99
N GLN A 54 -34.31 14.08 16.84
CA GLN A 54 -33.64 14.96 15.91
C GLN A 54 -32.18 15.11 16.34
N GLN A 55 -31.25 14.53 15.56
CA GLN A 55 -29.84 14.80 15.73
C GLN A 55 -29.60 16.27 15.35
N PRO A 56 -29.03 17.11 16.23
CA PRO A 56 -28.65 18.46 15.84
C PRO A 56 -27.63 18.36 14.69
N PRO A 57 -27.67 19.27 13.70
CA PRO A 57 -26.72 19.24 12.59
C PRO A 57 -25.31 19.31 13.17
N ARG A 58 -24.58 18.20 13.05
CA ARG A 58 -23.18 18.10 13.42
C ARG A 58 -22.46 19.14 12.57
N ALA A 59 -22.17 20.30 13.16
CA ALA A 59 -21.40 21.35 12.53
C ALA A 59 -20.14 20.70 11.96
N ALA A 60 -20.12 20.53 10.64
CA ALA A 60 -18.98 20.01 9.94
C ALA A 60 -17.87 21.02 10.19
N ARG A 61 -16.96 20.70 11.11
CA ARG A 61 -15.64 21.32 11.15
C ARG A 61 -15.01 21.02 9.80
N GLN A 62 -15.18 21.93 8.85
CA GLN A 62 -14.52 21.86 7.56
C GLN A 62 -13.02 21.94 7.85
N PRO A 63 -12.22 20.90 7.56
CA PRO A 63 -10.79 21.04 7.62
C PRO A 63 -10.39 22.13 6.61
N SER A 64 -9.73 23.17 7.10
CA SER A 64 -9.20 24.26 6.29
C SER A 64 -8.35 23.66 5.16
N PRO A 65 -8.55 24.03 3.88
CA PRO A 65 -7.75 23.48 2.79
C PRO A 65 -6.33 24.02 2.91
N LYS A 66 -5.44 23.20 3.49
CA LYS A 66 -3.99 23.42 3.39
C LYS A 66 -3.63 23.41 1.90
N ALA A 67 -2.77 24.34 1.50
CA ALA A 67 -2.41 24.60 0.11
C ALA A 67 -2.08 23.29 -0.64
N HIS A 68 -2.96 22.91 -1.56
CA HIS A 68 -2.81 21.71 -2.35
C HIS A 68 -1.70 21.95 -3.39
N ASN A 69 -0.64 21.14 -3.33
CA ASN A 69 0.26 20.95 -4.46
C ASN A 69 -0.56 20.31 -5.62
N PRO A 70 -0.29 20.63 -6.89
CA PRO A 70 -1.23 20.41 -8.01
C PRO A 70 -1.62 18.94 -8.18
N LEU A 71 -2.76 18.72 -8.88
CA LEU A 71 -3.62 17.53 -9.02
C LEU A 71 -2.97 16.21 -9.51
N VAL A 72 -1.73 15.92 -9.14
CA VAL A 72 -1.11 14.63 -9.36
C VAL A 72 -1.68 13.66 -8.33
N ARG A 73 -2.28 12.55 -8.79
CA ARG A 73 -2.76 11.49 -7.91
C ARG A 73 -1.58 11.03 -7.04
N PRO A 74 -1.70 10.92 -5.70
CA PRO A 74 -0.56 10.61 -4.84
C PRO A 74 0.24 9.37 -5.23
N TYR A 75 -0.41 8.37 -5.84
CA TYR A 75 0.23 7.13 -6.32
C TYR A 75 0.91 7.24 -7.69
N ALA A 76 0.66 8.30 -8.44
CA ALA A 76 1.40 8.58 -9.67
C ALA A 76 2.84 9.00 -9.36
N MET A 77 3.09 9.59 -8.17
CA MET A 77 4.43 9.99 -7.72
C MET A 77 5.38 8.80 -7.54
N THR A 78 4.85 7.60 -7.27
CA THR A 78 5.67 6.39 -7.03
C THR A 78 5.87 5.54 -8.29
N GLY A 79 5.36 5.98 -9.44
CA GLY A 79 5.37 5.20 -10.69
C GLY A 79 4.51 3.94 -10.61
N GLY A 80 3.44 3.92 -9.80
CA GLY A 80 2.55 2.77 -9.63
C GLY A 80 3.00 1.78 -8.55
N ARG A 81 4.14 2.00 -7.89
CA ARG A 81 4.57 1.16 -6.77
C ARG A 81 3.66 1.36 -5.55
N THR A 82 3.26 0.25 -4.93
CA THR A 82 2.40 0.21 -3.74
C THR A 82 3.13 -0.28 -2.48
N ARG A 83 4.39 -0.72 -2.62
CA ARG A 83 5.22 -1.19 -1.50
C ARG A 83 6.61 -0.53 -1.55
N PRO A 84 7.14 -0.06 -0.41
CA PRO A 84 8.51 0.42 -0.30
C PRO A 84 9.51 -0.75 -0.42
N ARG A 85 10.78 -0.44 -0.70
CA ARG A 85 11.85 -1.44 -0.85
C ARG A 85 12.17 -2.17 0.46
N TYR A 86 12.04 -1.47 1.59
CA TYR A 86 12.15 -2.04 2.93
C TYR A 86 11.10 -1.40 3.85
N GLN A 87 10.80 -2.10 4.95
CA GLN A 87 9.80 -1.66 5.89
C GLN A 87 10.37 -0.51 6.74
N LEU A 88 9.71 0.64 6.67
CA LEU A 88 10.03 1.81 7.48
C LEU A 88 9.02 1.95 8.62
N ALA A 89 9.52 1.92 9.86
CA ALA A 89 8.75 2.31 11.03
C ALA A 89 8.19 3.74 10.85
N ILE A 90 7.04 4.05 11.46
CA ILE A 90 6.42 5.37 11.30
C ILE A 90 7.23 6.47 12.01
N GLU A 91 7.86 6.08 13.11
CA GLU A 91 8.77 6.85 13.96
C GLU A 91 10.23 6.87 13.46
N ALA A 92 10.53 6.18 12.35
CA ALA A 92 11.87 6.19 11.76
C ALA A 92 12.30 7.62 11.44
N LEU A 93 13.47 8.01 11.94
CA LEU A 93 14.02 9.35 11.78
C LEU A 93 14.80 9.44 10.47
N VAL A 94 14.63 10.53 9.75
CA VAL A 94 15.26 10.77 8.45
C VAL A 94 16.04 12.08 8.51
N SER A 95 17.26 12.06 7.98
CA SER A 95 18.14 13.22 7.86
C SER A 95 18.72 13.30 6.45
N THR A 96 18.86 14.49 5.90
CA THR A 96 19.46 14.69 4.59
C THR A 96 20.98 14.61 4.69
N THR A 97 21.59 13.76 3.86
CA THR A 97 23.04 13.61 3.75
C THR A 97 23.60 14.16 2.44
N ALA A 98 22.74 14.43 1.46
CA ALA A 98 23.13 14.97 0.17
C ALA A 98 23.53 16.45 0.22
N ASP A 99 24.60 16.78 -0.49
CA ASP A 99 24.91 18.17 -0.87
C ASP A 99 23.81 18.76 -1.79
N PRO A 100 23.54 20.07 -1.69
CA PRO A 100 22.53 20.74 -2.52
C PRO A 100 22.73 20.55 -4.02
N ALA A 101 23.98 20.41 -4.47
CA ALA A 101 24.30 20.14 -5.88
C ALA A 101 23.78 18.77 -6.35
N ARG A 102 23.79 17.74 -5.49
CA ARG A 102 23.28 16.40 -5.82
C ARG A 102 21.75 16.34 -5.90
N LEU A 103 21.06 17.35 -5.36
CA LEU A 103 19.61 17.48 -5.48
C LEU A 103 19.19 18.06 -6.84
N GLN A 104 20.11 18.68 -7.57
CA GLN A 104 19.85 19.21 -8.92
C GLN A 104 19.59 18.03 -9.86
N GLY A 105 18.39 17.98 -10.45
CA GLY A 105 17.95 16.88 -11.33
C GLY A 105 17.11 15.79 -10.65
N GLN A 106 16.91 15.86 -9.33
CA GLN A 106 15.95 14.99 -8.63
C GLN A 106 14.51 15.45 -8.87
N LEU A 107 13.55 14.54 -8.66
CA LEU A 107 12.12 14.87 -8.72
C LEU A 107 11.77 16.00 -7.73
N PRO A 108 10.78 16.86 -8.03
CA PRO A 108 10.37 17.94 -7.13
C PRO A 108 10.03 17.46 -5.71
N GLU A 109 9.40 16.29 -5.61
CA GLU A 109 9.03 15.65 -4.34
C GLU A 109 10.28 15.21 -3.56
N HIS A 110 11.26 14.63 -4.24
CA HIS A 110 12.54 14.23 -3.65
C HIS A 110 13.29 15.44 -3.08
N GLN A 111 13.37 16.52 -3.87
CA GLN A 111 13.99 17.77 -3.41
C GLN A 111 13.23 18.38 -2.21
N ARG A 112 11.90 18.23 -2.17
CA ARG A 112 11.07 18.74 -1.07
C ARG A 112 11.30 17.93 0.20
N ILE A 113 11.38 16.61 0.11
CA ILE A 113 11.71 15.75 1.25
C ILE A 113 13.12 16.07 1.76
N CYS A 114 14.13 16.17 0.90
CA CYS A 114 15.49 16.52 1.32
C CYS A 114 15.58 17.90 1.99
N ARG A 115 14.79 18.88 1.55
CA ARG A 115 14.69 20.18 2.23
C ARG A 115 14.04 20.08 3.60
N LEU A 116 12.98 19.29 3.74
CA LEU A 116 12.33 19.04 5.03
C LEU A 116 13.25 18.31 6.01
N CYS A 117 14.08 17.38 5.53
CA CYS A 117 14.94 16.56 6.37
C CYS A 117 16.34 17.19 6.64
N GLN A 118 16.53 18.48 6.35
CA GLN A 118 17.71 19.23 6.83
C GLN A 118 17.75 19.27 8.36
N GLU A 119 16.57 19.34 8.97
CA GLU A 119 16.38 18.96 10.36
C GLU A 119 15.88 17.52 10.40
N ILE A 120 16.26 16.75 11.42
CA ILE A 120 15.79 15.38 11.58
C ILE A 120 14.26 15.37 11.71
N LYS A 121 13.57 14.55 10.91
CA LYS A 121 12.11 14.38 10.96
C LYS A 121 11.72 12.92 10.83
N SER A 122 10.65 12.52 11.49
CA SER A 122 10.08 11.19 11.33
C SER A 122 9.36 11.02 9.99
N VAL A 123 9.20 9.77 9.54
CA VAL A 123 8.39 9.44 8.35
C VAL A 123 6.94 9.93 8.50
N ALA A 124 6.37 9.84 9.70
CA ALA A 124 5.06 10.43 10.01
C ALA A 124 5.02 11.93 9.72
N GLU A 125 5.97 12.68 10.25
CA GLU A 125 6.03 14.14 10.07
C GLU A 125 6.20 14.52 8.60
N ILE A 126 7.05 13.81 7.86
CA ILE A 126 7.22 14.01 6.41
C ILE A 126 5.89 13.86 5.69
N SER A 127 5.13 12.79 5.99
CA SER A 127 3.82 12.56 5.37
C SER A 127 2.82 13.67 5.68
N ALA A 128 2.81 14.16 6.92
CA ALA A 128 1.92 15.21 7.38
C ALA A 128 2.27 16.58 6.78
N LEU A 129 3.56 16.92 6.74
CA LEU A 129 4.06 18.20 6.21
C LEU A 129 3.89 18.31 4.70
N LEU A 130 4.04 17.19 3.98
CA LEU A 130 3.79 17.12 2.55
C LEU A 130 2.32 16.88 2.20
N SER A 131 1.48 16.55 3.19
CA SER A 131 0.08 16.20 3.00
C SER A 131 -0.12 15.06 1.97
N ILE A 132 0.73 14.04 2.05
CA ILE A 132 0.68 12.84 1.20
C ILE A 132 0.38 11.59 2.04
N PRO A 133 -0.18 10.52 1.45
CA PRO A 133 -0.41 9.27 2.17
C PRO A 133 0.88 8.69 2.74
N LEU A 134 0.82 8.12 3.94
CA LEU A 134 1.98 7.55 4.63
C LEU A 134 2.71 6.49 3.79
N GLY A 135 1.98 5.66 3.04
CA GLY A 135 2.57 4.67 2.13
C GLY A 135 3.41 5.30 1.02
N VAL A 136 2.95 6.43 0.46
CA VAL A 136 3.69 7.20 -0.56
C VAL A 136 4.95 7.80 0.06
N ALA A 137 4.84 8.41 1.25
CA ALA A 137 5.99 8.95 1.97
C ALA A 137 7.07 7.88 2.23
N ARG A 138 6.68 6.68 2.68
CA ARG A 138 7.61 5.56 2.87
C ARG A 138 8.33 5.15 1.59
N ILE A 139 7.62 5.12 0.46
CA ILE A 139 8.22 4.75 -0.83
C ILE A 139 9.25 5.81 -1.25
N LEU A 140 8.88 7.09 -1.20
CA LEU A 140 9.79 8.17 -1.59
C LEU A 140 11.01 8.27 -0.68
N VAL A 141 10.84 8.10 0.64
CA VAL A 141 11.96 8.09 1.59
C VAL A 141 12.88 6.89 1.34
N ALA A 142 12.31 5.72 1.06
CA ALA A 142 13.11 4.55 0.73
C ALA A 142 13.95 4.77 -0.54
N ASP A 143 13.36 5.37 -1.57
CA ASP A 143 14.07 5.69 -2.83
C ASP A 143 15.21 6.69 -2.62
N LEU A 144 15.00 7.70 -1.78
CA LEU A 144 16.02 8.69 -1.45
C LEU A 144 17.20 8.07 -0.70
N ALA A 145 16.93 7.14 0.21
CA ALA A 145 17.98 6.45 0.95
C ALA A 145 18.76 5.46 0.07
N GLU A 146 18.09 4.76 -0.85
CA GLU A 146 18.76 3.95 -1.87
C GLU A 146 19.68 4.80 -2.77
N ALA A 147 19.25 6.02 -3.11
CA ALA A 147 20.07 6.98 -3.85
C ALA A 147 21.21 7.60 -3.01
N GLY A 148 21.29 7.27 -1.72
CA GLY A 148 22.27 7.81 -0.77
C GLY A 148 22.10 9.32 -0.53
N LEU A 149 20.86 9.82 -0.62
CA LEU A 149 20.54 11.24 -0.43
C LEU A 149 20.04 11.57 0.98
N VAL A 150 19.52 10.56 1.68
CA VAL A 150 19.08 10.66 3.08
C VAL A 150 19.61 9.46 3.87
N ALA A 151 19.85 9.68 5.16
CA ALA A 151 20.09 8.62 6.12
C ALA A 151 18.82 8.35 6.93
N ILE A 152 18.62 7.09 7.30
CA ILE A 152 17.50 6.64 8.12
C ILE A 152 18.03 6.06 9.42
N HIS A 153 17.50 6.54 10.52
CA HIS A 153 17.77 6.05 11.86
C HIS A 153 16.50 5.39 12.40
N GLN A 154 16.50 4.06 12.44
CA GLN A 154 15.38 3.30 12.99
C GLN A 154 15.73 2.80 14.39
N PRO A 155 14.93 3.15 15.42
CA PRO A 155 15.08 2.54 16.73
C PRO A 155 14.79 1.03 16.60
N GLY A 156 15.81 0.20 16.82
CA GLY A 156 15.68 -1.26 16.76
C GLY A 156 15.98 -1.92 15.40
N GLY A 157 16.59 -1.18 14.46
CA GLY A 157 16.84 -1.66 13.09
C GLY A 157 18.11 -2.49 12.87
N ASP A 158 18.97 -2.64 13.88
CA ASP A 158 20.18 -3.47 13.75
C ASP A 158 19.93 -4.86 14.39
N GLU A 159 19.92 -5.87 13.51
CA GLU A 159 20.20 -7.31 13.73
C GLU A 159 19.14 -8.25 14.32
N SER A 160 17.99 -7.83 14.83
CA SER A 160 16.90 -8.78 15.15
C SER A 160 15.53 -8.14 15.22
N ALA A 161 14.55 -8.78 14.60
CA ALA A 161 13.15 -8.36 14.49
C ALA A 161 12.41 -8.19 15.83
N GLY A 162 12.79 -7.20 16.63
CA GLY A 162 12.17 -6.97 17.94
C GLY A 162 12.53 -5.67 18.66
N GLY A 163 13.42 -4.82 18.13
CA GLY A 163 13.74 -3.52 18.73
C GLY A 163 14.11 -3.56 20.20
N GLN A 164 14.62 -4.70 20.67
CA GLN A 164 14.98 -4.90 22.07
C GLN A 164 16.32 -4.17 22.32
N PRO A 165 16.36 -3.20 23.25
CA PRO A 165 17.63 -2.63 23.68
C PRO A 165 18.49 -3.74 24.29
N ASP A 166 19.79 -3.71 23.99
CA ASP A 166 20.74 -4.69 24.47
C ASP A 166 20.67 -4.85 26.00
N VAL A 167 20.63 -6.09 26.49
CA VAL A 167 20.46 -6.39 27.92
C VAL A 167 21.58 -5.76 28.74
N THR A 168 22.81 -5.69 28.20
CA THR A 168 23.93 -5.07 28.91
C THR A 168 23.75 -3.55 29.04
N LEU A 169 23.13 -2.89 28.05
CA LEU A 169 22.73 -1.48 28.18
C LEU A 169 21.70 -1.31 29.31
N LEU A 170 20.67 -2.16 29.34
CA LEU A 170 19.63 -2.10 30.38
C LEU A 170 20.20 -2.33 31.78
N GLU A 171 21.12 -3.28 31.94
CA GLU A 171 21.80 -3.53 33.22
C GLU A 171 22.67 -2.35 33.67
N ARG A 172 23.38 -1.70 32.73
CA ARG A 172 24.15 -0.47 33.02
C ARG A 172 23.24 0.66 33.50
N VAL A 173 22.11 0.89 32.84
CA VAL A 173 21.14 1.91 33.23
C VAL A 173 20.57 1.61 34.63
N LEU A 174 20.16 0.36 34.89
CA LEU A 174 19.64 -0.05 36.20
C LEU A 174 20.68 0.14 37.31
N SER A 175 21.94 -0.22 37.06
CA SER A 175 23.01 0.02 38.02
C SER A 175 23.27 1.52 38.25
N GLY A 176 23.09 2.36 37.24
CA GLY A 176 23.24 3.81 37.38
C GLY A 176 22.13 4.43 38.23
N LEU A 177 20.88 4.07 37.97
CA LEU A 177 19.71 4.58 38.70
C LEU A 177 19.67 4.15 40.18
N ARG A 178 20.23 2.98 40.52
CA ARG A 178 20.31 2.48 41.90
C ARG A 178 21.42 3.15 42.75
N LYS A 179 22.30 3.93 42.13
CA LYS A 179 23.42 4.61 42.79
C LYS A 179 23.16 6.10 43.05
N LEU A 180 21.93 6.56 42.80
CA LEU A 180 21.42 7.89 43.11
C LEU A 180 20.47 7.78 44.30
#